data_AF-A0A3R7VWJ9-F1
#
_entry.id   AF-A0A3R7VWJ9-F1
#
_cell.length_a   1.000
_cell.length_b   1.000
_cell.length_c   1.000
_cell.angle_alpha   90.00
_cell.angle_beta   90.00
_cell.angle_gamma   90.00
#
_symmetry.space_group_name_H-M   'P 1'
#
loop_
_entity.id
_entity.type
_entity.pdbx_description
1 polymer ?
#
loop_
_entity_poly.entity_id
_entity_poly.type
_entity_poly.pdbx_seq_one_letter_code
_entity_poly.pdbx_strand_id
1 'polypeptide(L)'
;MKKLLLLALVAFFGVSAQAQDKPEVITEKPAGTETVYKRVSGKMFAIQNGKLSIFDIAKLAENDQPAGDLTVITAADGKTVYLKYVLSYASYIKDDKAGGWVKGTKNGNTITVPAGQYILYGQFEDGEYGIRVGYLELKGKNFEVLNDDITFTIDGNTAVLNGTIMEGESQEDLKLKMLGGYWSDDQSFFCGDVETVFSGASTGIETVERGANKQVVGETYFDLSGRQLSKAGKGVAIKSIKFADGTTKSVKYIGK
;
A
#
# COMPACT_ATOMS: atom_id res chain seq x y z
N MET A 1 10.81 -22.41 2.04
CA MET A 1 11.79 -22.02 3.09
C MET A 1 13.17 -21.70 2.52
N LYS A 2 13.75 -22.56 1.66
CA LYS A 2 15.09 -22.33 1.07
C LYS A 2 15.24 -20.97 0.37
N LYS A 3 14.30 -20.59 -0.50
CA LYS A 3 14.33 -19.31 -1.26
C LYS A 3 14.25 -18.05 -0.39
N LEU A 4 13.60 -18.11 0.78
CA LEU A 4 13.54 -16.96 1.71
C LEU A 4 14.88 -16.74 2.43
N LEU A 5 15.60 -17.82 2.75
CA LEU A 5 16.97 -17.77 3.30
C LEU A 5 17.98 -17.24 2.26
N LEU A 6 17.77 -17.55 0.99
CA LEU A 6 18.62 -17.16 -0.14
C LEU A 6 18.61 -15.65 -0.43
N LEU A 7 17.59 -14.89 0.05
CA LEU A 7 17.56 -13.43 -0.03
C LEU A 7 18.77 -12.76 0.65
N ALA A 8 19.44 -13.42 1.61
CA ALA A 8 20.61 -12.87 2.29
C ALA A 8 21.85 -12.76 1.36
N LEU A 9 21.94 -13.55 0.29
CA LEU A 9 23.16 -13.76 -0.50
C LEU A 9 23.14 -13.15 -1.92
N VAL A 10 22.09 -12.40 -2.28
CA VAL A 10 21.98 -11.78 -3.62
C VAL A 10 23.14 -10.82 -3.89
N ALA A 11 23.90 -11.09 -4.94
CA ALA A 11 24.92 -10.19 -5.49
C ALA A 11 24.29 -9.33 -6.60
N PHE A 12 24.26 -8.01 -6.41
CA PHE A 12 23.86 -7.06 -7.46
C PHE A 12 25.08 -6.71 -8.29
N PHE A 13 25.16 -7.21 -9.53
CA PHE A 13 26.16 -6.73 -10.47
C PHE A 13 25.71 -5.38 -11.03
N GLY A 14 26.43 -4.32 -10.65
CA GLY A 14 26.26 -2.99 -11.20
C GLY A 14 26.46 -2.97 -12.72
N VAL A 15 25.80 -2.00 -13.35
CA VAL A 15 25.71 -1.75 -14.80
C VAL A 15 26.99 -2.15 -15.55
N SER A 16 26.96 -3.34 -16.12
CA SER A 16 27.86 -3.78 -17.17
C SER A 16 26.96 -4.31 -18.28
N ALA A 17 27.26 -3.92 -19.52
CA ALA A 17 26.49 -4.18 -20.75
C ALA A 17 25.53 -5.38 -20.62
N GLN A 18 24.23 -5.12 -20.45
CA GLN A 18 23.25 -6.17 -20.25
C GLN A 18 23.20 -7.06 -21.49
N ALA A 19 23.43 -8.35 -21.29
CA ALA A 19 23.09 -9.36 -22.28
C ALA A 19 21.58 -9.27 -22.59
N GLN A 20 21.24 -9.42 -23.87
CA GLN A 20 19.94 -9.08 -24.46
C GLN A 20 18.72 -9.88 -23.92
N ASP A 21 18.93 -10.84 -23.02
CA ASP A 21 17.90 -11.77 -22.53
C ASP A 21 17.67 -11.73 -21.00
N LYS A 22 18.34 -10.84 -20.25
CA LYS A 22 18.15 -10.77 -18.78
C LYS A 22 16.93 -9.91 -18.42
N PRO A 23 16.08 -10.37 -17.49
CA PRO A 23 14.98 -9.56 -16.96
C PRO A 23 15.42 -8.21 -16.41
N GLU A 24 14.73 -7.15 -16.82
CA GLU A 24 14.96 -5.80 -16.31
C GLU A 24 14.24 -5.62 -14.96
N VAL A 25 14.99 -5.21 -13.94
CA VAL A 25 14.46 -4.74 -12.66
C VAL A 25 14.82 -3.27 -12.52
N ILE A 26 13.81 -2.43 -12.35
CA ILE A 26 14.03 -1.00 -12.13
C ILE A 26 14.35 -0.83 -10.63
N THR A 27 15.61 -0.60 -10.29
CA THR A 27 16.05 -0.42 -8.88
C THR A 27 16.23 1.05 -8.52
N GLU A 28 16.69 1.86 -9.47
CA GLU A 28 16.85 3.29 -9.30
C GLU A 28 15.50 4.00 -9.34
N LYS A 29 15.34 5.05 -8.51
CA LYS A 29 14.14 5.87 -8.48
C LYS A 29 13.94 6.55 -9.85
N PRO A 30 12.83 6.31 -10.57
CA PRO A 30 12.56 6.95 -11.84
C PRO A 30 12.40 8.47 -11.72
N ALA A 31 12.71 9.20 -12.78
CA ALA A 31 12.50 10.64 -12.84
C ALA A 31 11.00 10.99 -12.95
N GLY A 32 10.54 11.96 -12.17
CA GLY A 32 9.15 12.44 -12.21
C GLY A 32 8.69 13.04 -10.89
N THR A 33 7.39 13.29 -10.78
CA THR A 33 6.75 13.77 -9.55
C THR A 33 6.40 12.59 -8.64
N GLU A 34 6.88 12.63 -7.40
CA GLU A 34 6.59 11.61 -6.40
C GLU A 34 5.30 11.91 -5.64
N THR A 35 4.50 10.87 -5.40
CA THR A 35 3.38 10.88 -4.48
C THR A 35 3.43 9.61 -3.64
N VAL A 36 3.28 9.76 -2.32
CA VAL A 36 3.35 8.65 -1.36
C VAL A 36 1.99 8.48 -0.72
N TYR A 37 1.45 7.27 -0.79
CA TYR A 37 0.19 6.88 -0.17
C TYR A 37 0.45 5.89 0.97
N LYS A 38 0.11 6.28 2.21
CA LYS A 38 0.26 5.41 3.37
C LYS A 38 -0.69 4.23 3.27
N ARG A 39 -0.20 3.03 3.55
CA ARG A 39 -1.04 1.84 3.58
C ARG A 39 -1.84 1.83 4.89
N VAL A 40 -3.17 1.92 4.81
CA VAL A 40 -4.03 2.11 5.99
C VAL A 40 -4.92 0.93 6.31
N SER A 41 -5.21 0.05 5.35
CA SER A 41 -6.00 -1.16 5.59
C SER A 41 -5.69 -2.25 4.56
N GLY A 42 -6.29 -3.42 4.78
CA GLY A 42 -6.13 -4.61 3.96
C GLY A 42 -5.48 -5.74 4.75
N LYS A 43 -5.27 -6.88 4.07
CA LYS A 43 -4.57 -8.02 4.67
C LYS A 43 -3.33 -8.36 3.87
N MET A 44 -2.22 -8.56 4.59
CA MET A 44 -0.96 -9.04 4.06
C MET A 44 -0.83 -10.55 4.29
N PHE A 45 -0.56 -11.29 3.24
CA PHE A 45 -0.18 -12.70 3.27
C PHE A 45 1.33 -12.80 3.14
N ALA A 46 1.97 -13.48 4.08
CA ALA A 46 3.42 -13.67 4.07
C ALA A 46 3.79 -15.07 4.55
N ILE A 47 4.89 -15.61 4.00
CA ILE A 47 5.46 -16.86 4.50
C ILE A 47 6.42 -16.56 5.64
N GLN A 48 6.06 -16.93 6.86
CA GLN A 48 6.94 -16.84 8.04
C GLN A 48 7.25 -18.24 8.56
N ASN A 49 8.55 -18.54 8.71
CA ASN A 49 9.01 -19.85 9.20
C ASN A 49 8.38 -21.05 8.45
N GLY A 50 8.17 -20.89 7.14
CA GLY A 50 7.58 -21.91 6.28
C GLY A 50 6.06 -22.06 6.37
N LYS A 51 5.37 -21.20 7.11
CA LYS A 51 3.91 -21.18 7.24
C LYS A 51 3.33 -19.92 6.63
N LEU A 52 2.16 -20.05 6.02
CA LEU A 52 1.37 -18.91 5.57
C LEU A 52 0.79 -18.20 6.80
N SER A 53 1.07 -16.92 6.91
CA SER A 53 0.54 -16.03 7.94
C SER A 53 -0.23 -14.89 7.30
N ILE A 54 -1.33 -14.49 7.93
CA ILE A 54 -2.17 -13.38 7.49
C ILE A 54 -2.08 -12.29 8.55
N PHE A 55 -1.75 -11.07 8.13
CA PHE A 55 -1.63 -9.91 8.98
C PHE A 55 -2.64 -8.85 8.58
N ASP A 56 -3.26 -8.24 9.56
CA ASP A 56 -4.06 -7.03 9.36
C ASP A 56 -3.11 -5.82 9.30
N ILE A 57 -3.15 -5.09 8.18
CA ILE A 57 -2.25 -3.96 7.93
C ILE A 57 -2.45 -2.85 8.96
N ALA A 58 -3.69 -2.55 9.35
CA ALA A 58 -3.97 -1.49 10.30
C ALA A 58 -3.40 -1.86 11.69
N LYS A 59 -3.58 -3.11 12.12
CA LYS A 59 -2.99 -3.60 13.37
C LYS A 59 -1.47 -3.62 13.36
N LEU A 60 -0.84 -3.91 12.21
CA LEU A 60 0.63 -3.81 12.10
C LEU A 60 1.10 -2.38 12.32
N ALA A 61 0.42 -1.40 11.72
CA ALA A 61 0.73 0.01 11.91
C ALA A 61 0.50 0.48 13.36
N GLU A 62 -0.57 0.02 14.02
CA GLU A 62 -0.84 0.31 15.44
C GLU A 62 0.23 -0.24 16.39
N ASN A 63 0.92 -1.32 15.99
CA ASN A 63 1.99 -1.95 16.76
C ASN A 63 3.40 -1.45 16.38
N ASP A 64 3.51 -0.25 15.79
CA ASP A 64 4.79 0.35 15.35
C ASP A 64 5.57 -0.52 14.33
N GLN A 65 4.86 -1.36 13.58
CA GLN A 65 5.42 -2.21 12.53
C GLN A 65 4.73 -1.99 11.17
N PRO A 66 4.57 -0.75 10.69
CA PRO A 66 3.84 -0.48 9.45
C PRO A 66 4.52 -1.12 8.25
N ALA A 67 3.71 -1.61 7.31
CA ALA A 67 4.21 -2.00 6.00
C ALA A 67 4.56 -0.74 5.17
N GLY A 68 5.38 -0.93 4.14
CA GLY A 68 5.83 0.16 3.27
C GLY A 68 4.67 0.86 2.56
N ASP A 69 4.81 2.18 2.47
CA ASP A 69 3.89 3.04 1.75
C ASP A 69 3.97 2.80 0.24
N LEU A 70 2.84 2.93 -0.45
CA LEU A 70 2.83 2.90 -1.92
C LEU A 70 3.41 4.21 -2.45
N THR A 71 4.55 4.12 -3.12
CA THR A 71 5.17 5.27 -3.77
C THR A 71 4.88 5.24 -5.26
N VAL A 72 4.34 6.33 -5.80
CA VAL A 72 4.04 6.49 -7.22
C VAL A 72 4.87 7.65 -7.77
N ILE A 73 5.67 7.38 -8.80
CA ILE A 73 6.30 8.41 -9.63
C ILE A 73 5.45 8.59 -10.87
N THR A 74 4.98 9.81 -11.13
CA THR A 74 4.38 10.18 -12.42
C THR A 74 5.45 10.85 -13.27
N ALA A 75 5.73 10.28 -14.45
CA ALA A 75 6.69 10.85 -15.38
C ALA A 75 6.20 12.19 -15.96
N ALA A 76 7.09 12.91 -16.65
CA ALA A 76 6.80 14.22 -17.21
C ALA A 76 5.66 14.22 -18.26
N ASP A 77 5.37 13.07 -18.87
CA ASP A 77 4.25 12.90 -19.82
C ASP A 77 2.87 12.84 -19.15
N GLY A 78 2.81 12.78 -17.82
CA GLY A 78 1.58 12.66 -17.03
C GLY A 78 0.84 11.31 -17.19
N LYS A 79 1.38 10.37 -17.98
CA LYS A 79 0.74 9.09 -18.33
C LYS A 79 1.56 7.90 -17.87
N THR A 80 2.87 7.95 -17.99
CA THR A 80 3.75 6.89 -17.51
C THR A 80 3.89 7.00 -16.01
N VAL A 81 3.69 5.90 -15.30
CA VAL A 81 3.85 5.85 -13.84
C VAL A 81 4.76 4.70 -13.43
N TYR A 82 5.42 4.87 -12.29
CA TYR A 82 6.24 3.84 -11.66
C TYR A 82 5.82 3.68 -10.22
N LEU A 83 5.61 2.43 -9.78
CA LEU A 83 5.09 2.12 -8.46
C LEU A 83 6.12 1.31 -7.68
N LYS A 84 6.42 1.71 -6.45
CA LYS A 84 7.24 0.95 -5.49
C LYS A 84 6.40 0.44 -4.36
N TYR A 85 6.76 -0.72 -3.82
CA TYR A 85 6.04 -1.39 -2.73
C TYR A 85 4.56 -1.64 -3.05
N VAL A 86 4.28 -2.13 -4.26
CA VAL A 86 2.92 -2.62 -4.61
C VAL A 86 2.51 -3.76 -3.68
N LEU A 87 3.45 -4.62 -3.28
CA LEU A 87 3.29 -5.66 -2.26
C LEU A 87 3.77 -5.16 -0.90
N SER A 88 2.95 -5.32 0.14
CA SER A 88 3.29 -4.87 1.49
C SER A 88 4.48 -5.61 2.07
N TYR A 89 4.57 -6.93 1.86
CA TYR A 89 5.64 -7.74 2.48
C TYR A 89 7.03 -7.41 1.91
N ALA A 90 7.10 -6.90 0.68
CA ALA A 90 8.36 -6.54 0.03
C ALA A 90 9.14 -5.46 0.81
N SER A 91 8.46 -4.57 1.54
CA SER A 91 9.10 -3.52 2.34
C SER A 91 9.81 -4.05 3.61
N TYR A 92 9.47 -5.26 4.05
CA TYR A 92 10.13 -5.91 5.19
C TYR A 92 11.37 -6.70 4.77
N ILE A 93 11.62 -6.81 3.46
CA ILE A 93 12.80 -7.50 2.95
C ILE A 93 14.02 -6.60 3.19
N LYS A 94 14.99 -7.15 3.92
CA LYS A 94 16.21 -6.48 4.33
C LYS A 94 16.94 -5.87 3.11
N ASP A 95 17.55 -4.70 3.32
CA ASP A 95 18.35 -3.97 2.33
C ASP A 95 17.57 -3.62 1.05
N ASP A 96 16.23 -3.54 1.15
CA ASP A 96 15.32 -3.20 0.06
C ASP A 96 15.44 -4.12 -1.17
N LYS A 97 15.89 -5.37 -0.98
CA LYS A 97 16.20 -6.29 -2.09
C LYS A 97 14.98 -6.61 -2.97
N ALA A 98 13.77 -6.53 -2.41
CA ALA A 98 12.52 -6.74 -3.14
C ALA A 98 11.79 -5.40 -3.46
N GLY A 99 12.48 -4.27 -3.34
CA GLY A 99 11.94 -2.94 -3.57
C GLY A 99 11.93 -2.48 -5.02
N GLY A 100 12.04 -3.37 -6.02
CA GLY A 100 12.01 -2.96 -7.43
C GLY A 100 10.73 -2.21 -7.81
N TRP A 101 10.85 -1.27 -8.74
CA TRP A 101 9.72 -0.52 -9.28
C TRP A 101 9.02 -1.30 -10.39
N VAL A 102 7.69 -1.17 -10.46
CA VAL A 102 6.90 -1.64 -11.60
C VAL A 102 6.41 -0.46 -12.41
N LYS A 103 6.43 -0.61 -13.74
CA LYS A 103 6.00 0.42 -14.69
C LYS A 103 4.53 0.20 -15.05
N GLY A 104 3.77 1.28 -15.13
CA GLY A 104 2.39 1.27 -15.55
C GLY A 104 2.02 2.49 -16.37
N THR A 105 0.74 2.59 -16.67
CA THR A 105 0.12 3.74 -17.32
C THR A 105 -1.01 4.29 -16.46
N LYS A 106 -1.24 5.59 -16.56
CA LYS A 106 -2.31 6.31 -15.88
C LYS A 106 -3.29 6.85 -16.91
N ASN A 107 -4.57 6.53 -16.72
CA ASN A 107 -5.67 7.09 -17.49
C ASN A 107 -6.74 7.61 -16.53
N GLY A 108 -6.87 8.93 -16.44
CA GLY A 108 -7.71 9.58 -15.43
C GLY A 108 -7.25 9.20 -14.01
N ASN A 109 -8.16 8.61 -13.24
CA ASN A 109 -7.91 8.13 -11.89
C ASN A 109 -7.42 6.67 -11.82
N THR A 110 -7.32 5.96 -12.94
CA THR A 110 -6.88 4.56 -12.95
C THR A 110 -5.41 4.45 -13.32
N ILE A 111 -4.65 3.71 -12.51
CA ILE A 111 -3.32 3.21 -12.86
C ILE A 111 -3.45 1.74 -13.26
N THR A 112 -2.82 1.37 -14.37
CA THR A 112 -2.75 0.00 -14.89
C THR A 112 -1.29 -0.43 -15.02
N VAL A 113 -0.93 -1.53 -14.36
CA VAL A 113 0.42 -2.12 -14.34
C VAL A 113 0.32 -3.51 -14.96
N PRO A 114 1.03 -3.77 -16.08
CA PRO A 114 1.10 -5.11 -16.65
C PRO A 114 1.63 -6.14 -15.65
N ALA A 115 0.96 -7.29 -15.56
CA ALA A 115 1.41 -8.41 -14.74
C ALA A 115 2.74 -9.00 -15.24
N GLY A 116 3.43 -9.73 -14.36
CA GLY A 116 4.67 -10.44 -14.66
C GLY A 116 5.94 -9.60 -14.58
N GLN A 117 5.85 -8.32 -14.21
CA GLN A 117 7.02 -7.47 -13.99
C GLN A 117 7.81 -7.92 -12.76
N TYR A 118 9.14 -7.80 -12.84
CA TYR A 118 10.05 -8.18 -11.76
C TYR A 118 10.26 -7.03 -10.77
N ILE A 119 10.23 -7.37 -9.48
CA ILE A 119 10.64 -6.47 -8.38
C ILE A 119 11.96 -6.91 -7.73
N LEU A 120 12.44 -8.10 -8.11
CA LEU A 120 13.71 -8.69 -7.69
C LEU A 120 14.13 -9.67 -8.79
N TYR A 121 15.40 -9.67 -9.19
CA TYR A 121 15.98 -10.72 -10.03
C TYR A 121 17.46 -10.87 -9.67
N GLY A 122 17.97 -12.10 -9.66
CA GLY A 122 19.38 -12.33 -9.39
C GLY A 122 19.81 -13.79 -9.45
N GLN A 123 21.12 -13.97 -9.29
CA GLN A 123 21.73 -15.29 -9.14
C GLN A 123 21.69 -15.72 -7.67
N PHE A 124 21.16 -16.92 -7.45
CA PHE A 124 21.14 -17.62 -6.17
C PHE A 124 21.97 -18.91 -6.27
N GLU A 125 22.24 -19.55 -5.12
CA GLU A 125 23.02 -20.79 -5.07
C GLU A 125 22.44 -21.92 -5.93
N ASP A 126 21.12 -21.94 -6.11
CA ASP A 126 20.40 -22.99 -6.82
C ASP A 126 19.81 -22.57 -8.17
N GLY A 127 20.11 -21.36 -8.66
CA GLY A 127 19.67 -20.92 -9.98
C GLY A 127 19.59 -19.40 -10.12
N GLU A 128 19.26 -18.94 -11.32
CA GLU A 128 18.95 -17.54 -11.61
C GLU A 128 17.41 -17.38 -11.67
N TYR A 129 16.85 -16.58 -10.77
CA TYR A 129 15.40 -16.35 -10.70
C TYR A 129 15.09 -15.05 -9.98
N GLY A 130 13.81 -14.73 -9.83
CA GLY A 130 13.35 -13.48 -9.23
C GLY A 130 11.92 -13.53 -8.72
N ILE A 131 11.45 -12.40 -8.23
CA ILE A 131 10.07 -12.20 -7.78
C ILE A 131 9.35 -11.36 -8.83
N ARG A 132 8.27 -11.91 -9.38
CA ARG A 132 7.33 -11.21 -10.25
C ARG A 132 6.07 -10.83 -9.50
N VAL A 133 5.35 -9.82 -9.99
CA VAL A 133 4.07 -9.40 -9.43
C VAL A 133 2.92 -9.66 -10.41
N GLY A 134 1.77 -10.06 -9.89
CA GLY A 134 0.56 -10.33 -10.68
C GLY A 134 -0.59 -10.73 -9.76
N TYR A 135 -1.80 -10.89 -10.28
CA TYR A 135 -2.87 -11.47 -9.47
C TYR A 135 -2.65 -12.98 -9.32
N LEU A 136 -2.95 -13.49 -8.12
CA LEU A 136 -2.98 -14.91 -7.80
C LEU A 136 -4.39 -15.28 -7.37
N GLU A 137 -4.91 -16.39 -7.87
CA GLU A 137 -6.21 -16.94 -7.46
C GLU A 137 -6.03 -18.29 -6.79
N LEU A 138 -6.69 -18.50 -5.66
CA LEU A 138 -6.75 -19.79 -4.99
C LEU A 138 -7.68 -20.73 -5.76
N LYS A 139 -7.12 -21.76 -6.38
CA LYS A 139 -7.87 -22.86 -6.99
C LYS A 139 -7.55 -24.17 -6.27
N GLY A 140 -8.56 -24.71 -5.59
CA GLY A 140 -8.39 -25.85 -4.70
C GLY A 140 -7.41 -25.50 -3.58
N LYS A 141 -6.22 -26.11 -3.59
CA LYS A 141 -5.16 -25.89 -2.58
C LYS A 141 -3.96 -25.08 -3.08
N ASN A 142 -4.00 -24.64 -4.34
CA ASN A 142 -2.86 -24.00 -5.00
C ASN A 142 -3.22 -22.59 -5.44
N PHE A 143 -2.22 -21.71 -5.49
CA PHE A 143 -2.34 -20.42 -6.15
C PHE A 143 -2.00 -20.56 -7.63
N GLU A 144 -2.87 -20.04 -8.49
CA GLU A 144 -2.62 -19.90 -9.92
C GLU A 144 -2.34 -18.44 -10.27
N VAL A 145 -1.32 -18.21 -11.09
CA VAL A 145 -0.98 -16.88 -11.60
C VAL A 145 -1.97 -16.48 -12.68
N LEU A 146 -2.51 -15.27 -12.57
CA LEU A 146 -3.35 -14.64 -13.58
C LEU A 146 -2.53 -13.63 -14.38
N ASN A 147 -2.89 -13.49 -15.66
CA ASN A 147 -2.26 -12.53 -16.58
C ASN A 147 -3.00 -11.18 -16.65
N ASP A 148 -4.01 -10.98 -15.81
CA ASP A 148 -4.76 -9.73 -15.72
C ASP A 148 -3.84 -8.57 -15.28
N ASP A 149 -3.98 -7.41 -15.91
CA ASP A 149 -3.29 -6.20 -15.46
C ASP A 149 -3.68 -5.84 -14.03
N ILE A 150 -2.69 -5.46 -13.22
CA ILE A 150 -2.89 -4.95 -11.87
C ILE A 150 -3.41 -3.53 -11.97
N THR A 151 -4.51 -3.21 -11.28
CA THR A 151 -5.08 -1.87 -11.33
C THR A 151 -5.23 -1.23 -9.95
N PHE A 152 -4.96 0.07 -9.90
CA PHE A 152 -5.20 0.92 -8.75
C PHE A 152 -6.12 2.07 -9.13
N THR A 153 -7.06 2.40 -8.26
CA THR A 153 -7.88 3.61 -8.36
C THR A 153 -7.30 4.68 -7.46
N ILE A 154 -6.99 5.86 -8.00
CA ILE A 154 -6.40 7.00 -7.31
C ILE A 154 -7.41 8.14 -7.23
N ASP A 155 -7.90 8.46 -6.05
CA ASP A 155 -8.81 9.59 -5.83
C ASP A 155 -8.21 10.58 -4.81
N GLY A 156 -7.65 11.67 -5.33
CA GLY A 156 -6.93 12.67 -4.55
C GLY A 156 -5.83 12.04 -3.69
N ASN A 157 -6.03 12.06 -2.38
CA ASN A 157 -5.11 11.49 -1.40
C ASN A 157 -5.33 10.01 -1.13
N THR A 158 -6.25 9.33 -1.82
CA THR A 158 -6.51 7.90 -1.59
C THR A 158 -6.08 7.08 -2.80
N ALA A 159 -5.63 5.86 -2.53
CA ALA A 159 -5.42 4.84 -3.55
C ALA A 159 -6.08 3.54 -3.10
N VAL A 160 -6.62 2.77 -4.03
CA VAL A 160 -7.26 1.47 -3.75
C VAL A 160 -6.70 0.43 -4.71
N LEU A 161 -6.25 -0.69 -4.18
CA LEU A 161 -5.94 -1.87 -4.99
C LEU A 161 -7.24 -2.52 -5.44
N ASN A 162 -7.45 -2.62 -6.76
CA ASN A 162 -8.68 -3.20 -7.31
C ASN A 162 -8.56 -4.71 -7.48
N GLY A 163 -9.66 -5.38 -7.80
CA GLY A 163 -9.67 -6.74 -8.34
C GLY A 163 -9.30 -7.87 -7.38
N THR A 164 -9.08 -7.57 -6.09
CA THR A 164 -8.85 -8.58 -5.05
C THR A 164 -10.16 -9.04 -4.43
N ILE A 165 -10.24 -10.31 -4.05
CA ILE A 165 -11.40 -10.96 -3.43
C ILE A 165 -10.90 -11.75 -2.23
N MET A 166 -11.58 -11.65 -1.10
CA MET A 166 -11.42 -12.56 0.03
C MET A 166 -12.78 -12.79 0.68
N GLU A 167 -13.45 -13.85 0.26
CA GLU A 167 -14.80 -14.22 0.72
C GLU A 167 -14.80 -15.66 1.24
N GLY A 168 -15.69 -15.97 2.17
CA GLY A 168 -15.84 -17.30 2.76
C GLY A 168 -15.56 -17.31 4.27
N GLU A 169 -16.23 -18.19 4.99
CA GLU A 169 -16.13 -18.31 6.46
C GLU A 169 -15.29 -19.51 6.91
N SER A 170 -14.97 -20.43 6.00
CA SER A 170 -14.19 -21.63 6.22
C SER A 170 -13.12 -21.83 5.13
N GLN A 171 -12.28 -22.85 5.28
CA GLN A 171 -11.29 -23.17 4.26
C GLN A 171 -11.91 -23.76 2.98
N GLU A 172 -13.11 -24.34 3.07
CA GLU A 172 -13.76 -25.05 1.96
C GLU A 172 -14.53 -24.10 1.01
N ASP A 173 -14.95 -22.94 1.50
CA ASP A 173 -15.67 -21.91 0.75
C ASP A 173 -14.82 -20.64 0.52
N LEU A 174 -13.55 -20.65 0.91
CA LEU A 174 -12.63 -19.53 0.73
C LEU A 174 -12.41 -19.25 -0.76
N LYS A 175 -12.92 -18.11 -1.22
CA LYS A 175 -12.58 -17.51 -2.52
C LYS A 175 -11.54 -16.44 -2.28
N LEU A 176 -10.39 -16.60 -2.93
CA LEU A 176 -9.25 -15.72 -2.72
C LEU A 176 -8.63 -15.34 -4.06
N LYS A 177 -8.68 -14.05 -4.40
CA LYS A 177 -7.91 -13.42 -5.47
C LYS A 177 -7.10 -12.29 -4.84
N MET A 178 -5.78 -12.33 -4.96
CA MET A 178 -4.89 -11.35 -4.32
C MET A 178 -3.91 -10.76 -5.32
N LEU A 179 -3.44 -9.55 -5.08
CA LEU A 179 -2.18 -9.13 -5.68
C LEU A 179 -1.06 -9.95 -5.01
N GLY A 180 -0.26 -10.67 -5.79
CA GLY A 180 0.73 -11.59 -5.26
C GLY A 180 2.12 -11.38 -5.87
N GLY A 181 3.12 -11.66 -5.05
CA GLY A 181 4.47 -11.94 -5.48
C GLY A 181 4.64 -13.44 -5.70
N TYR A 182 5.30 -13.84 -6.78
CA TYR A 182 5.60 -15.24 -7.07
C TYR A 182 6.99 -15.41 -7.67
N TRP A 183 7.61 -16.54 -7.39
CA TRP A 183 8.94 -16.87 -7.91
C TRP A 183 8.87 -17.16 -9.41
N SER A 184 9.78 -16.59 -10.19
CA SER A 184 9.71 -16.65 -11.66
C SER A 184 10.00 -18.03 -12.26
N ASP A 185 10.68 -18.90 -11.52
CA ASP A 185 11.13 -20.21 -11.97
C ASP A 185 10.07 -21.31 -11.79
N ASP A 186 9.31 -21.27 -10.68
CA ASP A 186 8.31 -22.30 -10.35
C ASP A 186 6.91 -21.74 -10.05
N GLN A 187 6.72 -20.43 -10.16
CA GLN A 187 5.48 -19.71 -9.85
C GLN A 187 5.00 -19.90 -8.41
N SER A 188 5.87 -20.37 -7.51
CA SER A 188 5.49 -20.57 -6.12
C SER A 188 5.23 -19.23 -5.42
N PHE A 189 4.27 -19.24 -4.52
CA PHE A 189 3.84 -18.09 -3.75
C PHE A 189 4.97 -17.51 -2.90
N PHE A 190 5.15 -16.18 -2.97
CA PHE A 190 6.05 -15.43 -2.11
C PHE A 190 5.28 -14.66 -1.02
N CYS A 191 4.38 -13.76 -1.43
CA CYS A 191 3.53 -12.97 -0.55
C CYS A 191 2.31 -12.43 -1.30
N GLY A 192 1.38 -11.78 -0.62
CA GLY A 192 0.28 -11.10 -1.29
C GLY A 192 -0.52 -10.13 -0.44
N ASP A 193 -1.40 -9.40 -1.10
CA ASP A 193 -2.19 -8.30 -0.57
C ASP A 193 -3.64 -8.41 -1.07
N VAL A 194 -4.60 -8.18 -0.17
CA VAL A 194 -6.03 -8.09 -0.51
C VAL A 194 -6.66 -6.87 0.16
N GLU A 195 -7.72 -6.34 -0.46
CA GLU A 195 -8.58 -5.29 0.08
C GLU A 195 -7.78 -4.05 0.54
N THR A 196 -6.67 -3.79 -0.15
CA THR A 196 -5.71 -2.80 0.31
C THR A 196 -6.17 -1.40 -0.05
N VAL A 197 -6.24 -0.55 0.97
CA VAL A 197 -6.51 0.88 0.82
C VAL A 197 -5.32 1.66 1.33
N PHE A 198 -5.03 2.73 0.60
CA PHE A 198 -4.01 3.70 0.93
C PHE A 198 -4.62 5.08 1.11
N SER A 199 -4.02 5.87 1.98
CA SER A 199 -4.35 7.27 2.21
C SER A 199 -3.06 8.06 2.35
N GLY A 200 -2.99 9.26 1.78
CA GLY A 200 -1.97 10.24 2.10
C GLY A 200 -2.01 10.60 3.59
N ALA A 201 -1.02 11.36 4.04
CA ALA A 201 -1.04 11.95 5.37
C ALA A 201 -2.43 12.54 5.64
N SER A 202 -2.98 12.31 6.84
CA SER A 202 -4.24 12.96 7.18
C SER A 202 -4.02 14.46 7.04
N THR A 203 -4.54 15.06 5.99
CA THR A 203 -4.87 16.47 6.06
C THR A 203 -5.88 16.51 7.16
N GLY A 204 -5.50 17.02 8.33
CA GLY A 204 -6.51 17.42 9.29
C GLY A 204 -7.55 18.24 8.51
N ILE A 205 -8.77 18.32 9.02
CA ILE A 205 -9.44 19.61 8.84
C ILE A 205 -8.54 20.56 9.61
N GLU A 206 -7.53 21.11 8.93
CA GLU A 206 -6.61 22.04 9.52
C GLU A 206 -7.49 23.13 10.10
N THR A 207 -7.15 23.54 11.32
CA THR A 207 -7.75 24.71 11.93
C THR A 207 -7.70 25.82 10.89
N VAL A 208 -8.81 26.07 10.18
CA VAL A 208 -8.94 27.23 9.27
C VAL A 208 -8.44 28.41 10.08
N GLU A 209 -7.38 29.11 9.66
CA GLU A 209 -6.73 30.09 10.52
C GLU A 209 -7.79 30.93 11.23
N ARG A 210 -7.69 31.04 12.56
CA ARG A 210 -8.52 32.00 13.29
C ARG A 210 -8.17 33.34 12.64
N GLY A 211 -9.07 33.90 11.84
CA GLY A 211 -8.89 35.25 11.32
C GLY A 211 -8.42 36.10 12.49
N ALA A 212 -7.24 36.72 12.35
CA ALA A 212 -6.53 37.31 13.47
C ALA A 212 -7.50 38.18 14.29
N ASN A 213 -7.45 38.06 15.62
CA ASN A 213 -8.20 38.87 16.60
C ASN A 213 -9.67 38.53 16.91
N LYS A 214 -10.25 37.40 16.48
CA LYS A 214 -11.63 37.05 16.89
C LYS A 214 -11.72 36.55 18.34
N GLN A 215 -12.24 37.32 19.30
CA GLN A 215 -12.46 36.87 20.69
C GLN A 215 -13.43 35.68 20.77
N VAL A 216 -13.07 34.62 21.51
CA VAL A 216 -13.94 33.45 21.75
C VAL A 216 -14.90 33.77 22.89
N VAL A 217 -16.19 33.50 22.68
CA VAL A 217 -17.25 33.72 23.68
C VAL A 217 -18.02 32.44 24.03
N GLY A 218 -17.73 31.32 23.37
CA GLY A 218 -18.33 30.04 23.72
C GLY A 218 -17.71 28.87 22.98
N GLU A 219 -17.71 27.72 23.63
CA GLU A 219 -17.33 26.43 23.06
C GLU A 219 -18.41 25.40 23.37
N THR A 220 -18.83 24.67 22.35
CA THR A 220 -19.78 23.55 22.49
C THR A 220 -19.20 22.33 21.77
N TYR A 221 -19.52 21.14 22.28
CA TYR A 221 -19.06 19.88 21.74
C TYR A 221 -20.25 19.09 21.22
N PHE A 222 -20.07 18.36 20.13
CA PHE A 222 -21.08 17.50 19.54
C PHE A 222 -20.48 16.13 19.21
N ASP A 223 -21.29 15.08 19.29
CA ASP A 223 -20.92 13.80 18.69
C ASP A 223 -20.98 13.89 17.15
N LEU A 224 -20.58 12.80 16.47
CA LEU A 224 -20.57 12.74 15.01
C LEU A 224 -21.99 12.74 14.39
N SER A 225 -23.02 12.53 15.21
CA SER A 225 -24.43 12.65 14.80
C SER A 225 -25.01 14.05 15.05
N GLY A 226 -24.21 14.99 15.56
CA GLY A 226 -24.64 16.36 15.84
C GLY A 226 -25.37 16.54 17.18
N ARG A 227 -25.34 15.56 18.09
CA ARG A 227 -25.92 15.73 19.43
C ARG A 227 -24.96 16.48 20.33
N GLN A 228 -25.45 17.50 21.02
CA GLN A 228 -24.63 18.29 21.93
C GLN A 228 -24.15 17.43 23.13
N LEU A 229 -22.86 17.51 23.40
CA LEU A 229 -22.19 16.86 24.52
C LEU A 229 -21.95 17.88 25.64
N SER A 230 -22.08 17.43 26.89
CA SER A 230 -21.75 18.25 28.06
C SER A 230 -20.24 18.53 28.16
N LYS A 231 -19.42 17.62 27.64
CA LYS A 231 -17.98 17.74 27.45
C LYS A 231 -17.52 16.75 26.38
N ALA A 232 -16.37 17.00 25.75
CA ALA A 232 -15.76 15.98 24.91
C ALA A 232 -15.23 14.82 25.77
N GLY A 233 -15.58 13.58 25.37
CA GLY A 233 -14.98 12.36 25.90
C GLY A 233 -13.73 11.94 25.13
N LYS A 234 -13.23 10.73 25.42
CA LYS A 234 -12.18 10.09 24.60
C LYS A 234 -12.70 9.84 23.19
N GLY A 235 -11.88 10.08 22.17
CA GLY A 235 -12.24 9.88 20.76
C GLY A 235 -12.63 11.16 20.03
N VAL A 236 -13.38 11.03 18.93
CA VAL A 236 -13.69 12.13 18.00
C VAL A 236 -14.97 12.86 18.40
N ALA A 237 -14.90 14.18 18.50
CA ALA A 237 -16.04 15.08 18.64
C ALA A 237 -15.94 16.26 17.65
N ILE A 238 -17.03 16.98 17.44
CA ILE A 238 -17.06 18.26 16.74
C ILE A 238 -17.06 19.37 17.79
N LYS A 239 -16.05 20.23 17.80
CA LYS A 239 -16.00 21.43 18.66
C LYS A 239 -16.46 22.64 17.85
N SER A 240 -17.54 23.27 18.29
CA SER A 240 -18.05 24.53 17.74
C SER A 240 -17.62 25.69 18.62
N ILE A 241 -16.93 26.65 18.02
CA ILE A 241 -16.37 27.85 18.66
C ILE A 241 -17.20 29.05 18.22
N LYS A 242 -17.85 29.71 19.16
CA LYS A 242 -18.58 30.96 18.94
C LYS A 242 -17.68 32.15 19.23
N PHE A 243 -17.64 33.12 18.31
CA PHE A 243 -16.88 34.35 18.44
C PHE A 243 -17.78 35.53 18.84
N ALA A 244 -17.17 36.57 19.41
CA ALA A 244 -17.87 37.77 19.86
C ALA A 244 -18.59 38.53 18.73
N ASP A 245 -18.10 38.40 17.49
CA ASP A 245 -18.71 38.96 16.28
C ASP A 245 -19.95 38.17 15.80
N GLY A 246 -20.38 37.16 16.56
CA GLY A 246 -21.52 36.30 16.25
C GLY A 246 -21.20 35.15 15.28
N THR A 247 -19.99 35.10 14.72
CA THR A 247 -19.59 34.00 13.83
C THR A 247 -19.27 32.73 14.61
N THR A 248 -19.44 31.58 13.95
CA THR A 248 -19.19 30.25 14.53
C THR A 248 -18.25 29.47 13.63
N LYS A 249 -17.30 28.74 14.25
CA LYS A 249 -16.40 27.83 13.56
C LYS A 249 -16.47 26.43 14.17
N SER A 250 -16.70 25.42 13.34
CA SER A 250 -16.65 24.02 13.74
C SER A 250 -15.30 23.40 13.38
N VAL A 251 -14.70 22.68 14.33
CA VAL A 251 -13.43 21.96 14.14
C VAL A 251 -13.56 20.54 14.67
N LYS A 252 -12.81 19.61 14.08
CA LYS A 252 -12.60 18.28 14.66
C LYS A 252 -11.86 18.44 16.00
N TYR A 253 -12.34 17.75 17.03
CA TYR A 253 -11.70 17.64 18.34
C TYR A 253 -11.41 16.17 18.64
N ILE A 254 -10.18 15.89 19.09
CA ILE A 254 -9.78 14.55 19.55
C ILE A 254 -9.51 14.63 21.05
N GLY A 255 -10.41 14.06 21.86
CA GLY A 255 -10.19 13.93 23.29
C GLY A 255 -9.24 12.78 23.59
N LYS A 256 -8.20 13.06 24.39
CA LYS A 256 -7.24 12.08 24.90
C LYS A 256 -7.75 11.39 26.16
#